data_AF-A0A925Y9V6-F1
#
_entry.id   AF-A0A925Y9V6-F1
#
_cell.length_a   1.000
_cell.length_b   1.000
_cell.length_c   1.000
_cell.angle_alpha   90.00
_cell.angle_beta   90.00
_cell.angle_gamma   90.00
#
_symmetry.space_group_name_H-M   'P 1'
#
loop_
_entity.id
_entity.type
_entity.pdbx_description
1 polymer ?
#
loop_
_entity_poly.entity_id
_entity_poly.type
_entity_poly.pdbx_seq_one_letter_code
_entity_poly.pdbx_strand_id
1 'polypeptide(L)'
;MILGGLGVAGAIGYQKLSPRLYKQVVSLTEVALISPAQSSVVVTSTGYVVPQILSRVGAKVPGRVSRVLVKEGDVVKAGDVIALLEGADQRSAIAAAQ
;
A
#
# COMPACT_ATOMS: atom_id res chain seq x y z
N MET A 1 -78.13 -34.84 -21.03
CA MET A 1 -76.71 -35.13 -21.29
C MET A 1 -75.95 -34.01 -22.02
N ILE A 2 -76.63 -33.08 -22.72
CA ILE A 2 -75.95 -32.04 -23.52
C ILE A 2 -75.40 -30.90 -22.65
N LEU A 3 -76.08 -30.54 -21.54
CA LEU A 3 -75.59 -29.51 -20.61
C LEU A 3 -74.29 -29.88 -19.89
N GLY A 4 -74.09 -31.16 -19.59
CA GLY A 4 -72.86 -31.63 -18.93
C GLY A 4 -71.63 -31.50 -19.82
N GLY A 5 -71.77 -31.80 -21.12
CA GLY A 5 -70.67 -31.70 -22.09
C GLY A 5 -70.19 -30.26 -22.31
N LEU A 6 -71.10 -29.28 -22.33
CA LEU A 6 -70.75 -27.87 -22.50
C LEU A 6 -70.00 -27.29 -21.29
N GLY A 7 -70.40 -27.67 -20.08
CA GLY A 7 -69.70 -27.28 -18.86
C GLY A 7 -68.27 -27.82 -18.82
N VAL A 8 -68.08 -29.08 -19.23
CA VAL A 8 -66.76 -29.71 -19.30
C VAL A 8 -65.88 -29.07 -20.37
N ALA A 9 -66.44 -28.78 -21.56
CA ALA A 9 -65.71 -28.10 -22.63
C ALA A 9 -65.29 -26.68 -22.22
N GLY A 10 -66.17 -25.93 -21.55
CA GLY A 10 -65.88 -24.61 -21.01
C GLY A 10 -64.79 -24.64 -19.94
N ALA A 11 -64.82 -25.61 -19.02
CA ALA A 11 -63.81 -25.76 -17.98
C ALA A 11 -62.43 -26.10 -18.55
N ILE A 12 -62.37 -27.01 -19.54
CA ILE A 12 -61.11 -27.37 -20.21
C ILE A 12 -60.56 -26.19 -21.02
N GLY A 13 -61.44 -25.45 -21.71
CA GLY A 13 -61.07 -24.24 -22.44
C GLY A 13 -60.49 -23.16 -21.53
N TYR A 14 -61.14 -22.92 -20.38
CA TYR A 14 -60.70 -21.94 -19.40
C TYR A 14 -59.37 -22.33 -18.75
N GLN A 15 -59.20 -23.61 -18.38
CA GLN A 15 -57.98 -24.08 -17.74
C GLN A 15 -56.76 -24.09 -18.69
N LYS A 16 -57.00 -24.27 -19.99
CA LYS A 16 -55.92 -24.30 -21.00
C LYS A 16 -55.56 -22.92 -21.55
N LEU A 17 -56.49 -21.96 -21.50
CA LEU A 17 -56.29 -20.61 -22.03
C LEU A 17 -55.90 -19.58 -20.96
N SER A 18 -56.27 -19.79 -19.69
CA SER A 18 -55.88 -18.91 -18.57
C SER A 18 -54.36 -18.70 -18.39
N PRO A 19 -53.47 -19.70 -18.59
CA PRO A 19 -52.04 -19.49 -18.42
C PRO A 19 -51.39 -18.77 -19.62
N ARG A 20 -52.10 -18.59 -20.73
CA ARG A 20 -51.59 -17.88 -21.92
C ARG A 20 -51.91 -16.39 -21.90
N LEU A 21 -53.00 -16.00 -21.25
CA LEU A 21 -53.42 -14.60 -21.13
C LEU A 21 -52.70 -13.87 -19.98
N TYR A 22 -52.33 -14.58 -18.93
CA TYR A 22 -51.50 -14.05 -17.83
C TYR A 22 -50.01 -14.33 -18.07
N LYS A 23 -49.47 -13.81 -19.18
CA LYS A 23 -48.03 -13.78 -19.37
C LYS A 23 -47.48 -12.65 -18.50
N GLN A 24 -47.15 -13.00 -17.26
CA GLN A 24 -46.52 -12.10 -16.31
C GLN A 24 -45.23 -11.56 -16.96
N VAL A 25 -45.27 -10.30 -17.40
CA VAL A 25 -44.12 -9.62 -17.99
C VAL A 25 -43.19 -9.35 -16.81
N VAL A 26 -42.38 -10.34 -16.47
CA VAL A 26 -41.28 -10.17 -15.54
C VAL A 26 -40.30 -9.22 -16.23
N SER A 27 -40.24 -8.00 -15.72
CA SER A 27 -39.15 -7.07 -16.02
C SER A 27 -37.89 -7.77 -15.53
N LEU A 28 -37.11 -8.29 -16.48
CA LEU A 28 -35.77 -8.76 -16.22
C LEU A 28 -35.02 -7.52 -15.73
N THR A 29 -34.91 -7.36 -14.41
CA THR A 29 -33.91 -6.47 -13.83
C THR A 29 -32.61 -6.82 -14.52
N GLU A 30 -32.06 -5.88 -15.28
CA GLU A 30 -30.71 -5.97 -15.79
C GLU A 30 -29.85 -6.33 -14.58
N VAL A 31 -29.44 -7.59 -14.52
CA VAL A 31 -28.31 -7.97 -13.70
C VAL A 31 -27.17 -7.28 -14.42
N ALA A 32 -26.93 -6.03 -14.03
CA ALA A 32 -25.67 -5.39 -14.24
C ALA A 32 -24.68 -6.39 -13.66
N LEU A 33 -24.04 -7.13 -14.55
CA LEU A 33 -22.83 -7.85 -14.28
C LEU A 33 -21.82 -6.76 -13.92
N ILE A 34 -21.92 -6.23 -12.71
CA ILE A 34 -20.83 -5.51 -12.08
C ILE A 34 -19.82 -6.62 -11.89
N SER A 35 -18.99 -6.81 -12.91
CA SER A 35 -17.91 -7.77 -12.90
C SER A 35 -17.12 -7.45 -11.64
N PRO A 36 -16.99 -8.40 -10.68
CA PRO A 36 -16.12 -8.24 -9.53
C PRO A 36 -14.66 -8.39 -9.98
N ALA A 37 -14.30 -7.97 -11.20
CA ALA A 37 -12.96 -7.57 -11.56
C ALA A 37 -12.61 -6.29 -10.78
N GLN A 38 -12.66 -6.44 -9.45
CA GLN A 38 -11.75 -5.89 -8.48
C GLN A 38 -10.99 -4.73 -9.06
N SER A 39 -11.57 -3.57 -8.80
CA SER A 39 -10.87 -2.39 -8.33
C SER A 39 -9.83 -2.78 -7.26
N SER A 40 -8.80 -3.55 -7.63
CA SER A 40 -7.49 -3.38 -7.04
C SER A 40 -6.91 -2.20 -7.79
N VAL A 41 -7.34 -1.00 -7.41
CA VAL A 41 -6.46 0.14 -7.57
C VAL A 41 -5.23 -0.24 -6.76
N VAL A 42 -4.23 -0.81 -7.42
CA VAL A 42 -2.89 -0.93 -6.86
C VAL A 42 -2.49 0.52 -6.67
N VAL A 43 -2.74 1.05 -5.48
CA VAL A 43 -2.26 2.35 -5.08
C VAL A 43 -0.76 2.17 -4.96
N THR A 44 -0.08 2.37 -6.09
CA THR A 44 1.38 2.43 -6.15
C THR A 44 1.77 3.74 -5.48
N SER A 45 1.90 3.71 -4.16
CA SER A 45 2.56 4.77 -3.41
C SER A 45 4.04 4.71 -3.77
N THR A 46 4.46 5.51 -4.75
CA THR A 46 5.89 5.72 -5.04
C THR A 46 6.44 6.66 -3.96
N GLY A 47 6.80 6.10 -2.81
CA GLY A 47 7.52 6.80 -1.76
C GLY A 47 9.02 6.57 -1.92
N TYR A 48 9.82 7.63 -1.78
CA TYR A 48 11.26 7.49 -1.64
C TYR A 48 11.60 7.15 -0.19
N VAL A 49 12.45 6.15 0.03
CA VAL A 49 12.94 5.81 1.37
C VAL A 49 14.04 6.79 1.74
N VAL A 50 13.86 7.47 2.87
CA VAL A 50 14.88 8.33 3.48
C VAL A 50 15.33 7.72 4.81
N PRO A 51 16.59 7.90 5.21
CA PRO A 51 17.02 7.47 6.53
C PRO A 51 16.23 8.22 7.61
N GLN A 52 15.78 7.51 8.63
CA GLN A 52 15.05 8.11 9.76
C GLN A 52 15.94 9.10 10.54
N ILE A 53 17.25 8.82 10.64
CA ILE A 53 18.22 9.64 11.36
C ILE A 53 19.49 9.77 10.50
N LEU A 54 19.94 11.00 10.28
CA LEU A 54 21.16 11.32 9.55
C LEU A 54 22.11 12.10 10.48
N SER A 55 23.37 11.67 10.58
CA SER A 55 24.39 12.35 11.36
C SER A 55 25.59 12.70 10.48
N ARG A 56 25.97 14.00 10.47
CA ARG A 56 27.16 14.49 9.78
C ARG A 56 28.24 14.70 10.83
N VAL A 57 29.28 13.87 10.80
CA VAL A 57 30.39 13.94 11.77
C VAL A 57 31.49 14.82 11.21
N GLY A 58 31.98 15.76 12.03
CA GLY A 58 33.07 16.67 11.69
C GLY A 58 33.87 17.06 12.93
N ALA A 59 35.09 17.53 12.74
CA ALA A 59 35.95 17.96 13.84
C ALA A 59 35.47 19.30 14.43
N LYS A 60 35.45 19.40 15.75
CA LYS A 60 35.09 20.65 16.47
C LYS A 60 36.20 21.71 16.40
N VAL A 61 37.44 21.27 16.21
CA VAL A 61 38.63 22.11 16.17
C VAL A 61 39.32 21.92 14.81
N PRO A 62 39.78 22.99 14.16
CA PRO A 62 40.58 22.87 12.95
C PRO A 62 41.91 22.17 13.27
N GLY A 63 42.28 21.18 12.46
CA GLY A 63 43.51 20.42 12.64
C GLY A 63 43.75 19.47 11.47
N ARG A 64 44.97 18.93 11.37
CA ARG A 64 45.32 17.96 10.34
C ARG A 64 44.83 16.57 10.74
N VAL A 65 44.27 15.80 9.81
CA VAL A 65 43.90 14.40 10.07
C VAL A 65 45.19 13.56 10.10
N SER A 66 45.47 12.94 11.24
CA SER A 66 46.63 12.05 11.42
C SER A 66 46.34 10.66 10.88
N ARG A 67 45.15 10.11 11.18
CA ARG A 67 44.75 8.77 10.72
C ARG A 67 43.23 8.64 10.65
N VAL A 68 42.74 7.93 9.64
CA VAL A 68 41.34 7.49 9.55
C VAL A 68 41.27 6.02 9.96
N LEU A 69 40.35 5.69 10.86
CA LEU A 69 40.26 4.36 11.49
C LEU A 69 39.14 3.48 10.89
N VAL A 70 38.33 4.05 9.99
CA VAL A 70 37.18 3.41 9.36
C VAL A 70 37.24 3.50 7.85
N LYS A 71 36.64 2.54 7.15
CA LYS A 71 36.50 2.55 5.69
C LYS A 71 35.06 2.87 5.29
N GLU A 72 34.89 3.24 4.03
CA GLU A 72 33.56 3.43 3.45
C GLU A 72 32.78 2.11 3.51
N GLY A 73 31.54 2.17 4.03
CA GLY A 73 30.68 1.00 4.21
C GLY A 73 30.79 0.32 5.58
N ASP A 74 31.74 0.73 6.44
CA ASP A 74 31.84 0.18 7.80
C ASP A 74 30.69 0.64 8.70
N VAL A 75 30.19 -0.27 9.53
CA VAL A 75 29.16 0.02 10.54
C VAL A 75 29.83 0.57 11.79
N VAL A 76 29.51 1.81 12.15
CA VAL A 76 30.02 2.50 13.35
C VAL A 76 28.92 2.70 14.38
N LYS A 77 29.29 2.68 15.66
CA LYS A 77 28.40 2.94 16.79
C LYS A 77 28.69 4.31 17.41
N ALA A 78 27.73 4.80 18.19
CA ALA A 78 27.92 6.01 18.96
C ALA A 78 29.10 5.84 19.94
N GLY A 79 30.06 6.76 19.87
CA GLY A 79 31.28 6.74 20.69
C GLY A 79 32.49 6.12 19.99
N ASP A 80 32.33 5.52 18.81
CA ASP A 80 33.47 4.97 18.07
C ASP A 80 34.35 6.08 17.50
N VAL A 81 35.66 5.90 17.60
CA VAL A 81 36.65 6.85 17.08
C VAL A 81 36.84 6.58 15.59
N ILE A 82 36.34 7.48 14.75
CA ILE A 82 36.42 7.34 13.28
C ILE A 82 37.70 7.92 12.67
N ALA A 83 38.30 8.93 13.29
CA ALA A 83 39.53 9.56 12.83
C ALA A 83 40.27 10.24 14.00
N LEU A 84 41.59 10.30 13.90
CA LEU A 84 42.48 10.99 14.82
C LEU A 84 43.00 12.26 14.18
N LEU A 85 42.89 13.38 14.89
CA LEU A 85 43.47 14.66 14.48
C LEU A 85 44.81 14.88 15.21
N GLU A 86 45.75 15.49 14.49
CA GLU A 86 47.03 15.91 15.03
C GLU A 86 46.84 17.12 15.97
N GLY A 87 47.21 16.96 17.24
CA GLY A 87 47.00 17.96 18.30
C GLY A 87 48.28 18.64 18.78
N ALA A 88 49.30 18.76 17.93
CA ALA A 88 50.59 19.35 18.32
C ALA A 88 50.42 20.78 18.84
N ASP A 89 49.64 21.61 18.15
CA ASP A 89 49.42 23.02 18.52
C ASP A 89 48.71 23.16 19.87
N GLN A 90 47.74 22.29 20.15
CA GLN A 90 46.96 22.34 21.38
C GLN A 90 47.79 21.88 22.60
N ARG A 91 48.70 20.92 22.42
CA ARG A 91 49.65 20.52 23.47
C ARG A 91 50.68 21.61 23.73
N SER A 92 51.20 22.24 22.68
CA SER A 92 52.15 23.35 22.79
C SER A 92 51.56 24.55 23.52
N ALA A 93 50.28 24.89 23.24
CA ALA A 93 49.59 25.97 23.93
C ALA A 93 49.38 25.70 25.43
N ILE A 94 49.08 24.45 25.81
CA ILE A 94 48.95 24.06 27.23
C ILE A 94 50.31 24.08 27.93
N ALA A 95 51.35 23.58 27.27
CA ALA A 95 52.71 23.56 27.83
C ALA A 95 53.30 24.97 27.99
N ALA A 96 52.95 25.91 27.11
CA ALA A 96 53.37 27.31 27.22
C ALA A 96 52.59 28.10 28.28
N ALA A 97 51.46 27.56 28.77
CA ALA A 97 50.62 28.17 29.79
C ALA A 97 50.87 27.63 31.21
N GLN A 98 51.74 26.60 31.35
CA GLN A 98 52.27 26.11 32.62
C GLN A 98 53.59 26.81 32.96
#